data_AF-A0A5J6RIF7-F1
#
_entry.id   AF-A0A5J6RIF7-F1
#
_cell.length_a   1.000
_cell.length_b   1.000
_cell.length_c   1.000
_cell.angle_alpha   90.00
_cell.angle_beta   90.00
_cell.angle_gamma   90.00
#
_symmetry.space_group_name_H-M   'P 1'
#
loop_
_entity.id
_entity.type
_entity.pdbx_description
1 polymer ?
#
loop_
_entity_poly.entity_id
_entity_poly.type
_entity_poly.pdbx_seq_one_letter_code
_entity_poly.pdbx_strand_id
1 'polypeptide(L)'
;MKTKKFRLLWPTSKCCLKKFLDLQFLAKYGSIIVVLMFISIQVVNIINLKNYEASFFSLLVNLFFLIVVLTKLEYLKIDVLNKYIDTTLKIMIFIFFLNFIAYLGVEEGFIYRYVIAPMSFLGSYFIFLLLKKESI
;
A
#
# COMPACT_ATOMS: atom_id res chain seq x y z
N MET A 1 37.39 13.67 32.56
CA MET A 1 36.15 12.85 32.63
C MET A 1 35.47 12.93 31.25
N LYS A 2 35.38 11.82 30.51
CA LYS A 2 34.86 11.77 29.12
C LYS A 2 33.34 11.55 29.13
N THR A 3 32.53 12.49 28.65
CA THR A 3 31.14 12.24 28.28
C THR A 3 31.06 11.87 26.79
N LYS A 4 30.90 10.58 26.54
CA LYS A 4 30.88 9.95 25.21
C LYS A 4 29.52 10.15 24.52
N LYS A 5 29.57 10.72 23.31
CA LYS A 5 28.80 10.41 22.08
C LYS A 5 27.38 9.80 22.22
N PHE A 6 26.35 10.63 22.01
CA PHE A 6 25.04 10.20 21.52
C PHE A 6 25.09 9.84 20.02
N ARG A 7 25.70 8.69 19.68
CA ARG A 7 25.50 8.01 18.39
C ARG A 7 25.27 6.54 18.70
N LEU A 8 24.02 6.16 18.93
CA LEU A 8 23.65 4.80 19.34
C LEU A 8 22.49 4.20 18.54
N LEU A 9 22.22 4.69 17.33
CA LEU A 9 21.24 4.05 16.43
C LEU A 9 21.72 3.93 14.98
N TRP A 10 23.04 3.87 14.75
CA TRP A 10 23.58 3.47 13.45
C TRP A 10 24.41 2.20 13.58
N PRO A 11 24.03 1.10 12.90
CA PRO A 11 24.75 -0.15 13.00
C PRO A 11 26.05 -0.08 12.18
N THR A 12 27.14 -0.51 12.80
CA THR A 12 28.50 -0.61 12.26
C THR A 12 28.76 -1.92 11.51
N SER A 13 27.78 -2.52 10.84
CA SER A 13 27.97 -3.83 10.19
C SER A 13 27.25 -4.00 8.84
N LYS A 14 27.89 -4.78 7.95
CA LYS A 14 27.39 -5.24 6.63
C LYS A 14 26.05 -6.01 6.68
N CYS A 15 25.47 -6.19 7.87
CA CYS A 15 24.16 -6.83 8.13
C CYS A 15 22.97 -5.94 7.71
N CYS A 16 23.17 -4.64 7.53
CA CYS A 16 22.10 -3.70 7.14
C CYS A 16 21.62 -3.87 5.70
N LEU A 17 22.46 -4.43 4.81
CA LEU A 17 22.13 -4.55 3.39
C LEU A 17 20.98 -5.55 3.16
N LYS A 18 20.97 -6.67 3.90
CA LYS A 18 19.91 -7.70 3.79
C LYS A 18 18.56 -7.16 4.29
N LYS A 19 18.57 -6.41 5.40
CA LYS A 19 17.37 -5.78 5.97
C LYS A 19 16.78 -4.67 5.07
N PHE A 20 17.64 -3.95 4.34
CA PHE A 20 17.21 -2.93 3.38
C PHE A 20 16.67 -3.53 2.08
N LEU A 21 17.34 -4.56 1.55
CA LEU A 21 16.87 -5.31 0.37
C LEU A 21 15.50 -5.95 0.60
N ASP A 22 15.29 -6.54 1.78
CA ASP A 22 14.00 -7.13 2.15
C ASP A 22 12.89 -6.07 2.21
N LEU A 23 13.15 -4.88 2.74
CA LEU A 23 12.12 -3.85 2.89
C LEU A 23 11.72 -3.23 1.54
N GLN A 24 12.67 -3.00 0.64
CA GLN A 24 12.38 -2.48 -0.71
C GLN A 24 11.61 -3.51 -1.55
N PHE A 25 12.00 -4.79 -1.48
CA PHE A 25 11.29 -5.87 -2.14
C PHE A 25 9.85 -5.98 -1.59
N LEU A 26 9.70 -5.97 -0.26
CA LEU A 26 8.41 -6.06 0.39
C LEU A 26 7.49 -4.88 0.03
N ALA A 27 8.02 -3.65 0.00
CA ALA A 27 7.26 -2.47 -0.41
C ALA A 27 6.79 -2.58 -1.88
N LYS A 28 7.67 -3.04 -2.77
CA LYS A 28 7.40 -3.18 -4.20
C LYS A 28 6.32 -4.23 -4.48
N TYR A 29 6.53 -5.46 -4.03
CA TYR A 29 5.59 -6.54 -4.31
C TYR A 29 4.35 -6.46 -3.43
N GLY A 30 4.50 -6.02 -2.17
CA GLY A 30 3.38 -5.84 -1.25
C GLY A 30 2.38 -4.80 -1.74
N SER A 31 2.85 -3.65 -2.25
CA SER A 31 1.96 -2.62 -2.81
C SER A 31 1.17 -3.13 -4.01
N ILE A 32 1.81 -3.82 -4.95
CA ILE A 32 1.15 -4.41 -6.13
C ILE A 32 0.13 -5.47 -5.70
N ILE A 33 0.56 -6.42 -4.86
CA ILE A 33 -0.28 -7.56 -4.45
C ILE A 33 -1.53 -7.09 -3.73
N VAL A 34 -1.43 -6.12 -2.81
CA VAL A 34 -2.61 -5.61 -2.10
C VAL A 34 -3.60 -4.96 -3.06
N VAL A 35 -3.13 -4.12 -3.99
CA VAL A 35 -4.03 -3.50 -4.99
C VAL A 35 -4.68 -4.57 -5.87
N LEU A 36 -3.94 -5.58 -6.31
CA LEU A 36 -4.50 -6.70 -7.09
C LEU A 36 -5.53 -7.51 -6.29
N MET A 37 -5.32 -7.73 -4.99
CA MET A 37 -6.31 -8.41 -4.15
C MET A 37 -7.61 -7.60 -4.05
N PHE A 38 -7.54 -6.28 -3.89
CA PHE A 38 -8.73 -5.43 -3.91
C PHE A 38 -9.44 -5.44 -5.26
N ILE A 39 -8.70 -5.42 -6.38
CA ILE A 39 -9.26 -5.59 -7.72
C ILE A 39 -10.02 -6.91 -7.82
N SER A 40 -9.40 -8.03 -7.42
CA SER A 40 -10.03 -9.36 -7.44
C SER A 40 -11.30 -9.41 -6.61
N ILE A 41 -11.30 -8.80 -5.40
CA ILE A 41 -12.50 -8.72 -4.56
C ILE A 41 -13.63 -7.96 -5.27
N GLN A 42 -13.34 -6.82 -5.92
CA GLN A 42 -14.37 -6.08 -6.65
C GLN A 42 -14.89 -6.83 -7.88
N VAL A 43 -14.02 -7.52 -8.61
CA VAL A 43 -14.43 -8.38 -9.73
C VAL A 43 -15.40 -9.47 -9.24
N VAL A 44 -15.07 -10.14 -8.13
CA VAL A 44 -15.96 -11.15 -7.53
C VAL A 44 -17.30 -10.55 -7.11
N ASN A 45 -17.32 -9.34 -6.54
CA ASN A 45 -18.56 -8.67 -6.17
C ASN A 45 -19.42 -8.33 -7.40
N ILE A 46 -18.80 -7.85 -8.48
CA ILE A 46 -19.47 -7.54 -9.76
C ILE A 46 -20.08 -8.80 -10.39
N ILE A 47 -19.32 -9.89 -10.45
CA ILE A 47 -19.80 -11.18 -11.00
C ILE A 47 -21.01 -11.69 -10.22
N ASN A 48 -21.00 -11.53 -8.89
CA ASN A 48 -22.11 -11.92 -8.02
C ASN A 48 -23.22 -10.87 -7.91
N LEU A 49 -23.17 -9.78 -8.68
CA LEU A 49 -24.11 -8.66 -8.63
C LEU A 49 -24.30 -8.03 -7.23
N LYS A 50 -23.29 -8.15 -6.36
CA LYS A 50 -23.30 -7.56 -5.02
C LYS A 50 -22.86 -6.12 -5.10
N ASN A 51 -23.76 -5.18 -4.78
CA ASN A 51 -23.49 -3.74 -4.78
C ASN A 51 -22.80 -3.29 -6.08
N TYR A 52 -23.34 -3.71 -7.22
CA TYR A 52 -22.70 -3.62 -8.54
C TYR A 52 -22.10 -2.23 -8.83
N GLU A 53 -22.87 -1.17 -8.63
CA GLU A 53 -22.42 0.21 -8.90
C GLU A 53 -21.21 0.60 -8.04
N ALA A 54 -21.28 0.33 -6.74
CA ALA A 54 -20.19 0.63 -5.80
C ALA A 54 -18.94 -0.22 -6.09
N SER A 55 -19.12 -1.50 -6.42
CA SER A 55 -18.02 -2.38 -6.79
C SER A 55 -17.39 -2.03 -8.13
N PHE A 56 -18.18 -1.59 -9.11
CA PHE A 56 -17.68 -1.08 -10.39
C PHE A 56 -16.87 0.20 -10.21
N PHE A 57 -17.39 1.17 -9.44
CA PHE A 57 -16.65 2.40 -9.14
C PHE A 57 -15.35 2.11 -8.37
N SER A 58 -15.41 1.24 -7.36
CA SER A 58 -14.25 0.79 -6.59
C SER A 58 -13.21 0.09 -7.48
N LEU A 59 -13.65 -0.71 -8.46
CA LEU A 59 -12.76 -1.34 -9.43
C LEU A 59 -11.98 -0.29 -10.24
N LEU A 60 -12.64 0.75 -10.75
CA LEU A 60 -11.99 1.84 -11.49
C LEU A 60 -10.95 2.57 -10.63
N VAL A 61 -11.28 2.89 -9.38
CA VAL A 61 -10.35 3.53 -8.44
C VAL A 61 -9.13 2.63 -8.18
N ASN A 62 -9.34 1.34 -7.94
CA ASN A 62 -8.24 0.40 -7.69
C ASN A 62 -7.36 0.17 -8.93
N LEU A 63 -7.93 0.18 -10.13
CA LEU A 63 -7.16 0.14 -11.39
C LEU A 63 -6.30 1.40 -11.56
N PHE A 64 -6.85 2.57 -11.25
CA PHE A 64 -6.08 3.81 -11.26
C PHE A 64 -4.92 3.76 -10.24
N PHE A 65 -5.18 3.27 -9.03
CA PHE A 65 -4.14 3.06 -8.02
C PHE A 65 -3.05 2.09 -8.47
N LEU A 66 -3.41 1.03 -9.20
CA LEU A 66 -2.43 0.12 -9.78
C LEU A 66 -1.52 0.85 -10.77
N ILE A 67 -2.08 1.68 -11.66
CA ILE A 67 -1.30 2.48 -12.60
C ILE A 67 -0.33 3.41 -11.86
N VAL A 68 -0.78 4.07 -10.80
CA VAL A 68 0.06 4.96 -9.97
C VAL A 68 1.22 4.19 -9.34
N VAL A 69 0.94 3.03 -8.73
CA VAL A 69 1.98 2.18 -8.12
C VAL A 69 2.99 1.69 -9.15
N LEU A 70 2.52 1.23 -10.32
CA LEU A 70 3.39 0.78 -11.40
C LEU A 70 4.24 1.92 -11.97
N THR A 71 3.70 3.14 -12.03
CA THR A 71 4.45 4.33 -12.47
C THR A 71 5.50 4.72 -11.44
N LYS A 72 5.19 4.72 -10.14
CA LYS A 72 6.19 4.97 -9.06
C LYS A 72 7.30 3.91 -9.06
N LEU A 73 6.99 2.69 -9.48
CA LEU A 73 7.95 1.60 -9.60
C LEU A 73 8.72 1.58 -10.92
N GLU A 74 8.52 2.59 -11.77
CA GLU A 74 9.16 2.75 -13.09
C GLU A 74 8.84 1.62 -14.09
N TYR A 75 7.77 0.84 -13.85
CA TYR A 75 7.26 -0.13 -14.81
C TYR A 75 6.48 0.52 -15.95
N LEU A 76 5.85 1.66 -15.68
CA LEU A 76 5.15 2.49 -16.65
C LEU A 76 5.77 3.88 -16.67
N LYS A 77 5.92 4.48 -17.86
CA LYS A 77 6.39 5.86 -18.03
C LYS A 77 5.22 6.72 -18.48
N ILE A 78 4.64 7.46 -17.54
CA ILE A 78 3.51 8.37 -17.79
C ILE A 78 3.89 9.73 -17.23
N ASP A 79 4.44 10.60 -18.09
CA ASP A 79 5.01 11.88 -17.68
C ASP A 79 4.01 12.80 -16.97
N VAL A 80 2.76 12.80 -17.43
CA VAL A 80 1.67 13.59 -16.82
C VAL A 80 1.41 13.15 -15.38
N LEU A 81 1.51 11.85 -15.09
CA LEU A 81 1.20 11.30 -13.79
C LEU A 81 2.33 11.55 -12.79
N ASN A 82 3.59 11.57 -13.24
CA ASN A 82 4.79 11.76 -12.40
C ASN A 82 4.68 12.95 -11.44
N LYS A 83 4.10 14.06 -11.90
CA LYS A 83 3.90 15.26 -11.08
C LYS A 83 2.99 15.04 -9.86
N TYR A 84 2.07 14.08 -9.94
CA TYR A 84 1.03 13.84 -8.94
C TYR A 84 1.23 12.56 -8.13
N ILE A 85 2.19 11.70 -8.50
CA ILE A 85 2.36 10.37 -7.89
C ILE A 85 2.40 10.44 -6.36
N ASP A 86 3.28 11.25 -5.77
CA ASP A 86 3.43 11.29 -4.31
C ASP A 86 2.16 11.76 -3.58
N THR A 87 1.43 12.71 -4.18
CA THR A 87 0.14 13.16 -3.65
C THR A 87 -0.89 12.04 -3.73
N THR A 88 -0.95 11.35 -4.87
CA THR A 88 -1.87 10.22 -5.06
C THR A 88 -1.53 9.06 -4.12
N LEU A 89 -0.26 8.75 -3.88
CA LEU A 89 0.14 7.73 -2.91
C LEU A 89 -0.28 8.09 -1.48
N LYS A 90 -0.23 9.38 -1.09
CA LYS A 90 -0.77 9.84 0.21
C LYS A 90 -2.28 9.64 0.29
N ILE A 91 -3.01 9.95 -0.78
CA ILE A 91 -4.46 9.71 -0.87
C ILE A 91 -4.76 8.21 -0.76
N MET A 92 -3.98 7.35 -1.43
CA MET A 92 -4.11 5.90 -1.33
C MET A 92 -3.91 5.39 0.10
N ILE A 93 -2.87 5.87 0.79
CA ILE A 93 -2.63 5.53 2.21
C ILE A 93 -3.85 5.91 3.06
N PHE A 94 -4.37 7.11 2.87
CA PHE A 94 -5.54 7.59 3.60
C PHE A 94 -6.78 6.72 3.35
N ILE A 95 -7.07 6.39 2.09
CA ILE A 95 -8.21 5.53 1.72
C ILE A 95 -8.06 4.13 2.30
N PHE A 96 -6.87 3.53 2.20
CA PHE A 96 -6.61 2.21 2.80
C PHE A 96 -6.73 2.22 4.32
N PHE A 97 -6.36 3.31 4.97
CA PHE A 97 -6.56 3.46 6.41
C PHE A 97 -8.04 3.63 6.77
N LEU A 98 -8.81 4.43 6.02
CA LEU A 98 -10.26 4.53 6.21
C LEU A 98 -10.96 3.19 5.99
N ASN A 99 -10.58 2.45 4.94
CA ASN A 99 -11.10 1.12 4.67
C ASN A 99 -10.81 0.16 5.83
N PHE A 100 -9.61 0.19 6.42
CA PHE A 100 -9.30 -0.60 7.61
C PHE A 100 -10.28 -0.30 8.75
N ILE A 101 -10.51 0.97 9.08
CA ILE A 101 -11.46 1.36 10.13
C ILE A 101 -12.88 0.92 9.77
N ALA A 102 -13.31 1.14 8.53
CA ALA A 102 -14.64 0.77 8.07
C ALA A 102 -14.89 -0.74 8.16
N TYR A 103 -13.93 -1.56 7.72
CA TYR A 103 -14.04 -3.03 7.79
C TYR A 103 -14.05 -3.59 9.20
N LEU A 104 -13.45 -2.90 10.18
CA LEU A 104 -13.57 -3.25 11.59
C LEU A 104 -15.00 -3.01 12.12
N GLY A 105 -15.66 -1.97 11.62
CA GLY A 105 -17.02 -1.59 12.01
C GLY A 105 -18.14 -2.44 11.39
N VAL A 106 -17.85 -3.30 10.41
CA VAL A 106 -18.86 -4.18 9.80
C VAL A 106 -19.31 -5.23 10.82
N GLU A 107 -20.58 -5.24 11.21
CA GLU A 107 -21.15 -6.13 12.24
C GLU A 107 -21.13 -7.60 11.82
N GLU A 108 -21.54 -7.90 10.58
CA GLU A 108 -21.57 -9.24 10.03
C GLU A 108 -20.50 -9.43 8.96
N GLY A 109 -19.38 -10.05 9.33
CA GLY A 109 -18.30 -10.23 8.36
C GLY A 109 -16.98 -10.65 8.96
N PHE A 110 -16.85 -11.93 9.32
CA PHE A 110 -15.57 -12.50 9.76
C PHE A 110 -14.44 -12.20 8.77
N ILE A 111 -14.73 -12.38 7.47
CA ILE A 111 -13.78 -12.10 6.39
C ILE A 111 -13.40 -10.61 6.35
N TYR A 112 -14.38 -9.71 6.52
CA TYR A 112 -14.12 -8.27 6.51
C TYR A 112 -13.20 -7.86 7.67
N ARG A 113 -13.46 -8.31 8.90
CA ARG A 113 -12.67 -7.92 10.07
C ARG A 113 -11.29 -8.55 10.13
N TYR A 114 -11.16 -9.83 9.80
CA TYR A 114 -9.93 -10.60 10.05
C TYR A 114 -9.06 -10.81 8.80
N VAL A 115 -9.59 -10.56 7.60
CA VAL A 115 -8.84 -10.71 6.36
C VAL A 115 -8.72 -9.37 5.64
N ILE A 116 -9.85 -8.71 5.35
CA ILE A 116 -9.86 -7.52 4.50
C ILE A 116 -9.36 -6.28 5.26
N ALA A 117 -9.71 -6.11 6.55
CA ALA A 117 -9.20 -4.99 7.34
C ALA A 117 -7.67 -5.05 7.50
N PRO A 118 -7.05 -6.16 7.97
CA PRO A 118 -5.60 -6.27 8.06
C PRO A 118 -4.92 -6.09 6.69
N MET A 119 -5.52 -6.60 5.62
CA MET A 119 -5.03 -6.40 4.26
C MET A 119 -5.01 -4.92 3.85
N SER A 120 -6.06 -4.16 4.19
CA SER A 120 -6.10 -2.72 3.94
C SER A 120 -5.03 -1.97 4.74
N PHE A 121 -4.85 -2.36 6.01
CA PHE A 121 -3.79 -1.78 6.86
C PHE A 121 -2.39 -2.08 6.27
N LEU A 122 -2.11 -3.32 5.88
CA LEU A 122 -0.87 -3.70 5.21
C LEU A 122 -0.67 -2.96 3.89
N GLY A 123 -1.74 -2.76 3.11
CA GLY A 123 -1.72 -1.91 1.92
C GLY A 123 -1.22 -0.51 2.25
N SER A 124 -1.81 0.13 3.26
CA SER A 124 -1.39 1.48 3.68
C SER A 124 0.09 1.52 4.06
N TYR A 125 0.57 0.49 4.75
CA TYR A 125 1.97 0.37 5.16
C TYR A 125 2.92 0.19 3.95
N PHE A 126 2.59 -0.69 3.00
CA PHE A 126 3.43 -0.89 1.81
C PHE A 126 3.47 0.34 0.91
N ILE A 127 2.35 1.04 0.73
CA ILE A 127 2.33 2.31 0.00
C ILE A 127 3.13 3.39 0.72
N PHE A 128 3.07 3.45 2.04
CA PHE A 128 3.92 4.35 2.84
C PHE A 128 5.40 4.05 2.65
N LEU A 129 5.81 2.78 2.67
CA LEU A 129 7.19 2.39 2.38
C LEU A 129 7.60 2.77 0.94
N LEU A 130 6.69 2.60 -0.03
CA LEU A 130 6.92 2.99 -1.42
C LEU A 130 7.14 4.50 -1.56
N LEU A 131 6.36 5.31 -0.83
CA LEU A 131 6.52 6.77 -0.78
C LEU A 131 7.87 7.16 -0.14
N LYS A 132 8.32 6.43 0.89
CA LYS A 132 9.58 6.69 1.60
C LYS A 132 10.83 6.16 0.91
N LYS A 133 10.68 5.39 -0.18
CA LYS A 133 11.79 4.76 -0.92
C LYS A 133 12.89 5.73 -1.35
N GLU A 134 12.58 7.00 -1.62
CA GLU A 134 13.59 8.01 -1.99
C GLU A 134 14.35 8.61 -0.78
N SER A 135 13.86 8.39 0.43
CA SER A 135 14.39 8.94 1.69
C SER A 135 15.09 7.90 2.59
N ILE A 136 15.19 6.66 2.12
CA ILE A 136 15.73 5.48 2.82
C ILE A 136 16.91 4.96 2.00
#